data_AF-A0A4U3LLR4-F1
#
_entry.id   AF-A0A4U3LLR4-F1
#
_cell.length_a   1.000
_cell.length_b   1.000
_cell.length_c   1.000
_cell.angle_alpha   90.00
_cell.angle_beta   90.00
_cell.angle_gamma   90.00
#
_symmetry.space_group_name_H-M   'P 1'
#
loop_
_entity.id
_entity.type
_entity.pdbx_description
1 polymer ?
#
loop_
_entity_poly.entity_id
_entity_poly.type
_entity_poly.pdbx_seq_one_letter_code
_entity_poly.pdbx_strand_id
1 'polypeptide(L)'
;MPDRPVYSIGALVRMLGIPAATLRTWEDRYGIVVPERSPGGHRLYSRLQVEQLRFVGDRLADGMAASDAYRLLQSRLSSGVPLEPARIPGGDGLLIMLAEQDPFAADFSDYFLRMEGYGVTLVSTAERALAESVRRTPDLVLIDLLISGAQGLRLCAQMRQQFDVPVLAISTLDLRDDALEAGAAAFLKKPLEPLRLVSVVRDLLGQSAYLRSDSVAEASP
;
A
#
# COMPACT_ATOMS: atom_id res chain seq x y z
N MET A 1 11.64 13.64 4.15
CA MET A 1 12.22 14.13 2.88
C MET A 1 11.16 14.97 2.19
N PRO A 2 11.50 16.03 1.44
CA PRO A 2 10.51 16.72 0.62
C PRO A 2 9.85 15.73 -0.35
N ASP A 3 8.57 15.94 -0.62
CA ASP A 3 7.73 15.10 -1.48
C ASP A 3 8.19 15.21 -2.95
N ARG A 4 9.25 14.48 -3.29
CA ARG A 4 9.90 14.55 -4.59
C ARG A 4 9.00 13.93 -5.67
N PRO A 5 8.73 14.62 -6.79
CA PRO A 5 7.97 14.04 -7.89
C PRO A 5 8.75 12.92 -8.56
N VAL A 6 8.18 11.72 -8.53
CA VAL A 6 8.76 10.51 -9.13
C VAL A 6 7.75 9.72 -9.97
N TYR A 7 6.45 10.02 -9.85
CA TYR A 7 5.39 9.25 -10.47
C TYR A 7 5.08 9.77 -11.88
N SER A 8 5.15 8.92 -12.90
CA SER A 8 4.76 9.33 -14.26
C SER A 8 3.25 9.29 -14.45
N ILE A 9 2.71 10.03 -15.43
CA ILE A 9 1.27 9.96 -15.74
C ILE A 9 0.79 8.54 -16.05
N GLY A 10 1.60 7.73 -16.75
CA GLY A 10 1.25 6.34 -17.06
C GLY A 10 1.14 5.49 -15.80
N ALA A 11 1.88 5.85 -14.75
CA ALA A 11 1.77 5.16 -13.49
C ALA A 11 0.55 5.59 -12.67
N LEU A 12 0.15 6.87 -12.71
CA LEU A 12 -1.11 7.33 -12.13
C LEU A 12 -2.31 6.57 -12.73
N VAL A 13 -2.31 6.33 -14.05
CA VAL A 13 -3.35 5.52 -14.70
C VAL A 13 -3.46 4.13 -14.07
N ARG A 14 -2.32 3.48 -13.82
CA ARG A 14 -2.29 2.15 -13.18
C ARG A 14 -2.75 2.21 -11.71
N MET A 15 -2.38 3.26 -10.98
CA MET A 15 -2.67 3.39 -9.54
C MET A 15 -4.11 3.79 -9.23
N LEU A 16 -4.72 4.59 -10.10
CA LEU A 16 -6.00 5.23 -9.86
C LEU A 16 -7.12 4.67 -10.74
N GLY A 17 -6.79 3.92 -11.80
CA GLY A 17 -7.76 3.49 -12.80
C GLY A 17 -8.32 4.64 -13.66
N ILE A 18 -7.78 5.85 -13.51
CA ILE A 18 -8.23 7.05 -14.21
C ILE A 18 -7.44 7.19 -15.52
N PRO A 19 -8.07 7.29 -16.69
CA PRO A 19 -7.36 7.43 -17.96
C PRO A 19 -6.44 8.67 -18.01
N ALA A 20 -5.29 8.55 -18.67
CA ALA A 20 -4.33 9.66 -18.80
C ALA A 20 -4.94 10.90 -19.47
N ALA A 21 -5.87 10.71 -20.40
CA ALA A 21 -6.60 11.81 -21.03
C ALA A 21 -7.42 12.58 -19.99
N THR A 22 -8.15 11.87 -19.12
CA THR A 22 -8.94 12.45 -18.03
C THR A 22 -8.05 13.22 -17.04
N LEU A 23 -6.91 12.64 -16.63
CA LEU A 23 -5.96 13.31 -15.75
C LEU A 23 -5.42 14.61 -16.35
N ARG A 24 -5.12 14.63 -17.67
CA ARG A 24 -4.71 15.84 -18.38
C ARG A 24 -5.84 16.88 -18.44
N THR A 25 -7.06 16.44 -18.75
CA THR A 25 -8.22 17.33 -18.74
C THR A 25 -8.44 17.96 -17.36
N TRP A 26 -8.20 17.21 -16.28
CA TRP A 26 -8.33 17.75 -14.93
C TRP A 26 -7.22 18.74 -14.56
N GLU A 27 -5.98 18.45 -14.96
CA GLU A 27 -4.84 19.38 -14.88
C GLU A 27 -5.21 20.71 -15.55
N ASP A 28 -5.66 20.67 -16.80
CA ASP A 28 -5.98 21.86 -17.59
C ASP A 28 -7.22 22.61 -17.09
N ARG A 29 -8.27 21.87 -16.67
CA ARG A 29 -9.57 22.44 -16.30
C ARG A 29 -9.61 23.02 -14.90
N TYR A 30 -9.00 22.33 -13.93
CA TYR A 30 -9.12 22.69 -12.52
C TYR A 30 -7.83 23.29 -11.95
N GLY A 31 -6.65 22.96 -12.50
CA GLY A 31 -5.38 23.57 -12.09
C GLY A 31 -4.98 23.33 -10.62
N ILE A 32 -5.66 22.42 -9.91
CA ILE A 32 -5.39 22.14 -8.49
C ILE A 32 -4.21 21.18 -8.32
N VAL A 33 -4.13 20.14 -9.15
CA VAL A 33 -3.02 19.17 -9.14
C VAL A 33 -2.19 19.41 -10.39
N VAL A 34 -1.03 20.06 -10.22
CA VAL A 34 -0.16 20.45 -11.33
C VAL A 34 1.17 19.68 -11.25
N PRO A 35 1.46 18.75 -12.17
CA PRO A 35 2.69 17.99 -12.14
C PRO A 35 3.92 18.86 -12.44
N GLU A 36 5.05 18.46 -11.89
CA GLU A 36 6.35 18.94 -12.34
C GLU A 36 6.71 18.33 -13.70
N ARG A 37 7.65 18.97 -14.40
CA ARG A 37 8.20 18.45 -15.65
C ARG A 37 9.61 17.96 -15.43
N SER A 38 9.88 16.72 -15.84
CA SER A 38 11.26 16.23 -15.92
C SER A 38 12.06 17.02 -16.98
N PRO A 39 13.39 16.94 -16.98
CA PRO A 39 14.22 17.55 -18.03
C PRO A 39 13.83 17.10 -19.45
N GLY A 40 13.30 15.87 -19.60
CA GLY A 40 12.77 15.34 -20.87
C GLY A 40 11.33 15.76 -21.18
N GLY A 41 10.72 16.66 -20.39
CA GLY A 41 9.37 17.19 -20.59
C GLY A 41 8.23 16.29 -20.10
N HIS A 42 8.53 15.15 -19.48
CA HIS A 42 7.52 14.23 -18.97
C HIS A 42 6.92 14.75 -17.66
N ARG A 43 5.61 14.53 -17.46
CA ARG A 43 4.91 14.85 -16.21
C ARG A 43 5.38 13.93 -15.10
N LEU A 44 5.84 14.52 -14.01
CA LEU A 44 6.16 13.84 -12.76
C LEU A 44 5.25 14.38 -11.67
N TYR A 45 4.60 13.47 -10.97
CA TYR A 45 3.73 13.76 -9.84
C TYR A 45 4.45 13.35 -8.57
N SER A 46 4.14 14.04 -7.48
CA SER A 46 4.57 13.71 -6.13
C SER A 46 3.57 12.78 -5.43
N ARG A 47 3.92 12.23 -4.27
CA ARG A 47 3.03 11.33 -3.52
C ARG A 47 1.77 12.07 -3.08
N LEU A 48 1.91 13.30 -2.59
CA LEU A 48 0.77 14.14 -2.21
C LEU A 48 -0.17 14.40 -3.39
N GLN A 49 0.38 14.60 -4.59
CA GLN A 49 -0.43 14.80 -5.79
C GLN A 49 -1.18 13.53 -6.21
N VAL A 50 -0.57 12.35 -6.02
CA VAL A 50 -1.26 11.08 -6.21
C VAL A 50 -2.42 10.93 -5.23
N GLU A 51 -2.22 11.29 -3.96
CA GLU A 51 -3.27 11.26 -2.92
C GLU A 51 -4.43 12.24 -3.24
N GLN A 52 -4.11 13.45 -3.70
CA GLN A 52 -5.09 14.43 -4.16
C GLN A 52 -5.96 13.88 -5.30
N LEU A 53 -5.33 13.26 -6.31
CA LEU A 53 -6.04 12.69 -7.45
C LEU A 53 -6.83 11.44 -7.08
N ARG A 54 -6.31 10.64 -6.14
CA ARG A 54 -7.04 9.50 -5.58
C ARG A 54 -8.30 9.95 -4.85
N PHE A 55 -8.18 10.96 -3.98
CA PHE A 55 -9.34 11.53 -3.28
C PHE A 55 -10.43 11.96 -4.25
N VAL A 56 -10.07 12.61 -5.36
CA VAL A 56 -11.02 12.97 -6.42
C VAL A 56 -11.60 11.72 -7.05
N GLY A 57 -10.76 10.78 -7.48
CA GLY A 57 -11.17 9.51 -8.09
C GLY A 57 -12.19 8.73 -7.25
N ASP A 58 -11.96 8.62 -5.94
CA ASP A 58 -12.86 7.92 -5.02
C ASP A 58 -14.24 8.59 -4.99
N ARG A 59 -14.30 9.95 -4.94
CA ARG A 59 -15.59 10.66 -4.98
C ARG A 59 -16.34 10.41 -6.29
N LEU A 60 -15.64 10.31 -7.41
CA LEU A 60 -16.27 9.98 -8.69
C LEU A 60 -16.81 8.55 -8.68
N ALA A 61 -16.07 7.59 -8.12
CA ALA A 61 -16.54 6.22 -7.95
C ALA A 61 -17.80 6.15 -7.07
N ASP A 62 -17.90 7.04 -6.08
CA ASP A 62 -19.09 7.25 -5.24
C ASP A 62 -20.24 8.00 -5.96
N GLY A 63 -20.08 8.32 -7.25
CA GLY A 63 -21.11 8.97 -8.09
C GLY A 63 -21.07 10.51 -8.10
N MET A 64 -20.08 11.14 -7.47
CA MET A 64 -19.93 12.60 -7.45
C MET A 64 -19.43 13.15 -8.80
N ALA A 65 -19.92 14.33 -9.19
CA ALA A 65 -19.37 15.04 -10.35
C ALA A 65 -17.94 15.54 -10.06
N ALA A 66 -17.08 15.53 -11.09
CA ALA A 66 -15.67 15.94 -10.94
C ALA A 66 -15.51 17.37 -10.39
N SER A 67 -16.39 18.29 -10.77
CA SER A 67 -16.33 19.68 -10.29
C SER A 67 -16.65 19.82 -8.80
N ASP A 68 -17.56 19.00 -8.27
CA ASP A 68 -17.86 18.94 -6.83
C ASP A 68 -16.69 18.29 -6.07
N ALA A 69 -16.13 17.20 -6.60
CA ALA A 69 -14.98 16.52 -6.01
C ALA A 69 -13.76 17.45 -5.90
N TYR A 70 -13.47 18.24 -6.93
CA TYR A 70 -12.40 19.24 -6.89
C TYR A 70 -12.69 20.41 -5.94
N ARG A 71 -13.95 20.83 -5.79
CA ARG A 71 -14.32 21.83 -4.78
C ARG A 71 -14.07 21.32 -3.36
N LEU A 72 -14.40 20.06 -3.08
CA LEU A 72 -14.10 19.43 -1.79
C LEU A 72 -12.59 19.32 -1.55
N LEU A 73 -11.83 18.93 -2.58
CA LEU A 73 -10.37 18.88 -2.49
C LEU A 73 -9.79 20.25 -2.15
N GLN A 74 -10.21 21.31 -2.86
CA GLN A 74 -9.75 22.67 -2.61
C GLN A 74 -10.07 23.14 -1.19
N SER A 75 -11.30 22.89 -0.73
CA SER A 75 -11.70 23.20 0.65
C SER A 75 -10.82 22.49 1.68
N ARG A 76 -10.49 21.21 1.46
CA ARG A 76 -9.60 20.44 2.35
C ARG A 76 -8.19 21.03 2.39
N LEU A 77 -7.61 21.28 1.23
CA LEU A 77 -6.27 21.86 1.11
C LEU A 77 -6.18 23.22 1.82
N SER A 78 -7.21 24.06 1.70
CA SER A 78 -7.28 25.35 2.41
C SER A 78 -7.46 25.20 3.92
N SER A 79 -8.14 24.15 4.38
CA SER A 79 -8.37 23.87 5.81
C SER A 79 -7.20 23.16 6.52
N GLY A 80 -6.19 22.70 5.77
CA GLY A 80 -5.05 21.95 6.33
C GLY A 80 -5.40 20.54 6.82
N VAL A 81 -6.61 20.05 6.55
CA VAL A 81 -7.01 18.67 6.87
C VAL A 81 -6.23 17.70 5.96
N PRO A 82 -5.50 16.72 6.52
CA PRO A 82 -4.74 15.75 5.73
C PRO A 82 -5.63 14.99 4.72
N LEU A 83 -5.06 14.71 3.55
CA LEU A 83 -5.69 13.89 2.51
C LEU A 83 -5.42 12.40 2.71
N GLU A 84 -4.38 12.04 3.47
CA GLU A 84 -4.18 10.67 3.92
C GLU A 84 -5.40 10.20 4.74
N PRO A 85 -5.79 8.91 4.67
CA PRO A 85 -6.55 8.32 5.77
C PRO A 85 -5.81 8.70 7.04
N ALA A 86 -6.51 9.33 7.98
CA ALA A 86 -5.92 9.80 9.21
C ALA A 86 -4.98 8.71 9.71
N ARG A 87 -3.67 8.99 9.74
CA ARG A 87 -2.77 8.25 10.62
C ARG A 87 -3.51 8.28 11.93
N ILE A 88 -4.02 7.16 12.42
CA ILE A 88 -4.58 7.12 13.77
C ILE A 88 -3.34 7.30 14.65
N PRO A 89 -3.03 8.52 15.14
CA PRO A 89 -1.79 8.74 15.83
C PRO A 89 -2.07 8.29 17.27
N GLY A 90 -1.50 7.15 17.65
CA GLY A 90 -1.48 6.71 19.05
C GLY A 90 -2.55 5.70 19.46
N GLY A 91 -2.97 4.80 18.58
CA GLY A 91 -3.61 3.54 19.00
C GLY A 91 -2.61 2.40 18.92
N ASP A 92 -2.75 1.37 19.75
CA ASP A 92 -2.06 0.07 19.71
C ASP A 92 -2.38 -0.71 18.41
N GLY A 93 -2.16 -0.08 17.26
CA GLY A 93 -2.49 -0.59 15.93
C GLY A 93 -1.36 -1.44 15.39
N LEU A 94 -1.73 -2.59 14.81
CA LEU A 94 -0.77 -3.52 14.23
C LEU A 94 0.07 -2.84 13.14
N LEU A 95 1.37 -3.09 13.19
CA LEU A 95 2.37 -2.56 12.28
C LEU A 95 2.67 -3.57 11.18
N ILE A 96 2.44 -3.17 9.95
CA ILE A 96 2.81 -3.92 8.76
C ILE A 96 4.09 -3.33 8.18
N MET A 97 5.08 -4.17 7.94
CA MET A 97 6.23 -3.83 7.10
C MET A 97 5.95 -4.23 5.67
N LEU A 98 6.17 -3.33 4.72
CA LEU A 98 6.05 -3.59 3.29
C LEU A 98 7.42 -3.43 2.62
N ALA A 99 7.97 -4.55 2.17
CA ALA A 99 9.21 -4.64 1.41
C ALA A 99 8.92 -4.66 -0.09
N GLU A 100 9.00 -3.50 -0.72
CA GLU A 100 8.64 -3.27 -2.12
C GLU A 100 9.56 -2.19 -2.72
N GLN A 101 10.21 -2.51 -3.83
CA GLN A 101 11.14 -1.59 -4.52
C GLN A 101 10.43 -0.72 -5.56
N ASP A 102 9.30 -1.18 -6.11
CA ASP A 102 8.51 -0.40 -7.04
C ASP A 102 7.65 0.60 -6.26
N PRO A 103 7.91 1.92 -6.39
CA PRO A 103 7.22 2.91 -5.58
C PRO A 103 5.71 2.94 -5.86
N PHE A 104 5.26 2.50 -7.04
CA PHE A 104 3.84 2.45 -7.39
C PHE A 104 3.11 1.33 -6.65
N ALA A 105 3.67 0.12 -6.66
CA ALA A 105 3.14 -1.01 -5.92
C ALA A 105 3.22 -0.78 -4.40
N ALA A 106 4.26 -0.08 -3.93
CA ALA A 106 4.41 0.29 -2.53
C ALA A 106 3.28 1.21 -2.08
N ASP A 107 3.06 2.32 -2.80
CA ASP A 107 2.03 3.29 -2.43
C ASP A 107 0.61 2.74 -2.56
N PHE A 108 0.36 1.89 -3.57
CA PHE A 108 -0.93 1.21 -3.69
C PHE A 108 -1.24 0.39 -2.43
N SER A 109 -0.30 -0.44 -2.02
CA SER A 109 -0.48 -1.32 -0.86
C SER A 109 -0.50 -0.51 0.45
N ASP A 110 0.39 0.48 0.61
CA ASP A 110 0.42 1.42 1.75
C ASP A 110 -0.93 2.09 1.96
N TYR A 111 -1.52 2.62 0.87
CA TYR A 111 -2.81 3.30 0.94
C TYR A 111 -3.92 2.39 1.46
N PHE A 112 -4.11 1.22 0.86
CA PHE A 112 -5.20 0.33 1.27
C PHE A 112 -5.01 -0.22 2.69
N LEU A 113 -3.78 -0.52 3.09
CA LEU A 113 -3.51 -0.98 4.45
C LEU A 113 -3.75 0.13 5.48
N ARG A 114 -3.35 1.37 5.18
CA ARG A 114 -3.63 2.52 6.08
C ARG A 114 -5.12 2.86 6.15
N MET A 115 -5.85 2.74 5.05
CA MET A 115 -7.31 2.90 5.03
C MET A 115 -8.01 1.93 6.00
N GLU A 116 -7.46 0.73 6.15
CA GLU A 116 -7.94 -0.28 7.11
C GLU A 116 -7.46 -0.04 8.55
N GLY A 117 -6.70 1.03 8.80
CA GLY A 117 -6.23 1.43 10.12
C GLY A 117 -4.87 0.85 10.52
N TYR A 118 -4.17 0.13 9.63
CA TYR A 118 -2.85 -0.41 9.93
C TYR A 118 -1.76 0.67 9.92
N GLY A 119 -0.81 0.54 10.84
CA GLY A 119 0.47 1.23 10.70
C GLY A 119 1.27 0.57 9.58
N VAL A 120 1.88 1.35 8.69
CA VAL A 120 2.73 0.78 7.62
C VAL A 120 4.13 1.41 7.66
N THR A 121 5.16 0.57 7.56
CA THR A 121 6.54 0.99 7.29
C THR A 121 7.01 0.45 5.95
N LEU A 122 7.48 1.34 5.08
CA LEU A 122 7.99 0.99 3.75
C LEU A 122 9.51 0.78 3.77
N VAL A 123 9.96 -0.30 3.15
CA VAL A 123 11.38 -0.58 2.90
C VAL A 123 11.56 -1.01 1.45
N SER A 124 12.62 -0.55 0.79
CA SER A 124 12.83 -0.76 -0.65
C SER A 124 13.91 -1.79 -0.97
N THR A 125 14.53 -2.41 0.04
CA THR A 125 15.56 -3.44 -0.15
C THR A 125 15.44 -4.54 0.91
N ALA A 126 15.92 -5.73 0.58
CA ALA A 126 15.93 -6.88 1.49
C ALA A 126 16.74 -6.63 2.78
N GLU A 127 17.89 -5.97 2.65
CA GLU A 127 18.79 -5.67 3.78
C GLU A 127 18.12 -4.70 4.76
N ARG A 128 17.40 -3.70 4.23
CA ARG A 128 16.62 -2.77 5.06
C ARG A 128 15.45 -3.45 5.74
N ALA A 129 14.80 -4.41 5.08
CA ALA A 129 13.70 -5.16 5.69
C ALA A 129 14.16 -5.92 6.94
N LEU A 130 15.27 -6.64 6.86
CA LEU A 130 15.85 -7.35 8.02
C LEU A 130 16.24 -6.36 9.14
N ALA A 131 16.94 -5.27 8.79
CA ALA A 131 17.40 -4.30 9.77
C ALA A 131 16.27 -3.54 10.47
N GLU A 132 15.19 -3.20 9.74
CA GLU A 132 14.02 -2.54 10.32
C GLU A 132 13.13 -3.52 11.11
N SER A 133 13.14 -4.82 10.79
CA SER A 133 12.31 -5.81 11.51
C SER A 133 12.74 -5.94 12.96
N VAL A 134 14.06 -5.86 13.23
CA VAL A 134 14.60 -5.77 14.59
C VAL A 134 14.19 -4.48 15.29
N ARG A 135 14.21 -3.35 14.57
CA ARG A 135 13.98 -2.01 15.17
C ARG A 135 12.52 -1.72 15.47
N ARG A 136 11.61 -2.25 14.64
CA ARG A 136 10.19 -1.88 14.65
C ARG A 136 9.25 -3.01 15.03
N THR A 137 9.73 -4.25 15.06
CA THR A 137 8.97 -5.44 15.46
C THR A 137 7.58 -5.47 14.81
N PRO A 138 7.50 -5.55 13.46
CA PRO A 138 6.22 -5.58 12.77
C PRO A 138 5.41 -6.84 13.12
N ASP A 139 4.09 -6.73 13.09
CA ASP A 139 3.15 -7.84 13.29
C ASP A 139 2.93 -8.67 12.02
N LEU A 140 3.27 -8.11 10.86
CA LEU A 140 3.21 -8.77 9.56
C LEU A 140 4.24 -8.15 8.60
N VAL A 141 4.87 -8.98 7.77
CA VAL A 141 5.77 -8.52 6.70
C VAL A 141 5.22 -8.91 5.33
N LEU A 142 4.99 -7.92 4.46
CA LEU A 142 4.70 -8.12 3.04
C LEU A 142 6.00 -8.01 2.25
N ILE A 143 6.29 -8.98 1.39
CA ILE A 143 7.52 -9.02 0.59
C ILE A 143 7.19 -9.16 -0.89
N ASP A 144 7.60 -8.20 -1.73
CA ASP A 144 7.72 -8.45 -3.16
C ASP A 144 8.91 -9.40 -3.41
N LEU A 145 8.65 -10.56 -4.01
CA LEU A 145 9.67 -11.55 -4.32
C LEU A 145 10.74 -11.05 -5.30
N LEU A 146 10.42 -10.03 -6.11
CA LEU A 146 11.34 -9.43 -7.07
C LEU A 146 12.24 -8.34 -6.47
N ILE A 147 12.13 -8.05 -5.17
CA ILE A 147 12.93 -7.04 -4.47
C ILE A 147 14.44 -7.33 -4.55
N SER A 148 15.24 -6.25 -4.63
CA SER A 148 16.71 -6.30 -4.65
C SER A 148 17.28 -7.21 -5.74
N GLY A 149 16.60 -7.35 -6.88
CA GLY A 149 17.00 -8.26 -7.95
C GLY A 149 16.65 -9.72 -7.66
N ALA A 150 15.37 -9.99 -7.35
CA ALA A 150 14.82 -11.32 -7.09
C ALA A 150 15.40 -12.03 -5.85
N GLN A 151 15.69 -11.27 -4.79
CA GLN A 151 16.15 -11.81 -3.53
C GLN A 151 15.02 -12.13 -2.53
N GLY A 152 13.76 -11.85 -2.87
CA GLY A 152 12.67 -11.91 -1.91
C GLY A 152 12.37 -13.32 -1.37
N LEU A 153 12.64 -14.39 -2.12
CA LEU A 153 12.56 -15.77 -1.60
C LEU A 153 13.58 -16.01 -0.48
N ARG A 154 14.83 -15.54 -0.67
CA ARG A 154 15.85 -15.62 0.39
C ARG A 154 15.46 -14.78 1.60
N LEU A 155 14.86 -13.61 1.37
CA LEU A 155 14.35 -12.76 2.44
C LEU A 155 13.23 -13.47 3.22
N CYS A 156 12.29 -14.16 2.55
CA CYS A 156 11.27 -14.96 3.23
C CYS A 156 11.89 -16.02 4.15
N ALA A 157 12.88 -16.77 3.66
CA ALA A 157 13.58 -17.77 4.44
C ALA A 157 14.32 -17.18 5.64
N GLN A 158 15.00 -16.05 5.45
CA GLN A 158 15.67 -15.34 6.54
C GLN A 158 14.69 -14.80 7.58
N MET A 159 13.54 -14.26 7.14
CA MET A 159 12.50 -13.77 8.03
C MET A 159 11.97 -14.90 8.91
N ARG A 160 11.60 -16.04 8.32
CA ARG A 160 11.10 -17.22 9.05
C ARG A 160 12.12 -17.80 10.04
N GLN A 161 13.41 -17.71 9.73
CA GLN A 161 14.47 -18.23 10.60
C GLN A 161 14.78 -17.30 11.79
N GLN A 162 14.62 -15.99 11.62
CA GLN A 162 15.08 -14.99 12.58
C GLN A 162 13.95 -14.34 13.39
N PHE A 163 12.72 -14.37 12.88
CA PHE A 163 11.58 -13.66 13.45
C PHE A 163 10.34 -14.54 13.45
N ASP A 164 9.56 -14.47 14.52
CA ASP A 164 8.25 -15.13 14.63
C ASP A 164 7.15 -14.19 14.11
N VAL A 165 7.27 -13.80 12.84
CA VAL A 165 6.33 -12.88 12.16
C VAL A 165 5.80 -13.52 10.89
N PRO A 166 4.48 -13.50 10.63
CA PRO A 166 3.94 -14.00 9.37
C PRO A 166 4.49 -13.19 8.19
N VAL A 167 4.79 -13.90 7.11
CA VAL A 167 5.25 -13.31 5.85
C VAL A 167 4.19 -13.53 4.77
N LEU A 168 3.72 -12.43 4.17
CA LEU A 168 2.91 -12.47 2.96
C LEU A 168 3.80 -12.19 1.74
N ALA A 169 4.04 -13.21 0.93
CA ALA A 169 4.77 -13.07 -0.31
C ALA A 169 3.87 -12.50 -1.42
N ILE A 170 4.43 -11.59 -2.21
CA ILE A 170 3.75 -10.93 -3.32
C ILE A 170 4.66 -11.03 -4.56
N SER A 171 4.11 -11.34 -5.73
CA SER A 171 4.93 -11.35 -6.97
C SER A 171 4.09 -11.19 -8.22
N THR A 172 4.69 -10.66 -9.30
CA THR A 172 4.11 -10.72 -10.66
C THR A 172 4.25 -12.11 -11.28
N LEU A 173 5.28 -12.86 -10.89
CA LEU A 173 5.50 -14.24 -11.30
C LEU A 173 4.71 -15.19 -10.42
N ASP A 174 4.33 -16.34 -10.97
CA ASP A 174 3.68 -17.40 -10.19
C ASP A 174 4.72 -18.23 -9.45
N LEU A 175 5.09 -17.78 -8.25
CA LEU A 175 6.10 -18.41 -7.39
C LEU A 175 5.48 -18.88 -6.06
N ARG A 176 4.22 -19.33 -6.11
CA ARG A 176 3.46 -19.72 -4.92
C ARG A 176 4.18 -20.82 -4.14
N ASP A 177 4.53 -21.91 -4.81
CA ASP A 177 5.10 -23.09 -4.14
C ASP A 177 6.47 -22.74 -3.54
N ASP A 178 7.35 -22.11 -4.33
CA ASP A 178 8.65 -21.62 -3.85
C ASP A 178 8.53 -20.68 -2.65
N ALA A 179 7.53 -19.79 -2.64
CA ALA A 179 7.32 -18.84 -1.54
C ALA A 179 6.88 -19.54 -0.25
N LEU A 180 5.97 -20.50 -0.35
CA LEU A 180 5.51 -21.28 0.81
C LEU A 180 6.63 -22.19 1.34
N GLU A 181 7.40 -22.83 0.46
CA GLU A 181 8.59 -23.61 0.84
C GLU A 181 9.66 -22.75 1.52
N ALA A 182 9.87 -21.52 1.02
CA ALA A 182 10.76 -20.54 1.63
C ALA A 182 10.23 -20.00 2.97
N GLY A 183 9.00 -20.32 3.36
CA GLY A 183 8.46 -20.00 4.67
C GLY A 183 7.44 -18.88 4.73
N ALA A 184 6.96 -18.38 3.58
CA ALA A 184 5.83 -17.46 3.56
C ALA A 184 4.57 -18.15 4.10
N ALA A 185 3.77 -17.40 4.86
CA ALA A 185 2.48 -17.88 5.37
C ALA A 185 1.40 -17.85 4.29
N ALA A 186 1.51 -16.94 3.33
CA ALA A 186 0.61 -16.84 2.19
C ALA A 186 1.29 -16.21 0.96
N PHE A 187 0.63 -16.33 -0.20
CA PHE A 187 1.09 -15.77 -1.46
C PHE A 187 -0.05 -15.08 -2.23
N LEU A 188 0.21 -13.86 -2.69
CA LEU A 188 -0.64 -13.10 -3.61
C LEU A 188 0.08 -12.78 -4.92
N LYS A 189 -0.58 -13.14 -6.03
CA LYS A 189 -0.12 -12.79 -7.38
C LYS A 189 -0.58 -11.37 -7.72
N LYS A 190 0.33 -10.53 -8.20
CA LYS A 190 0.01 -9.22 -8.79
C LYS A 190 -0.69 -9.43 -10.15
N PRO A 191 -1.64 -8.57 -10.54
CA PRO A 191 -2.06 -7.34 -9.87
C PRO A 191 -2.86 -7.62 -8.58
N LEU A 192 -2.59 -6.84 -7.53
CA LEU A 192 -3.28 -6.98 -6.26
C LEU A 192 -4.67 -6.35 -6.33
N GLU A 193 -5.68 -7.14 -5.98
CA GLU A 193 -7.02 -6.64 -5.74
C GLU A 193 -7.11 -6.11 -4.29
N PRO A 194 -7.60 -4.88 -4.04
CA PRO A 194 -7.60 -4.27 -2.70
C PRO A 194 -8.27 -5.13 -1.63
N LEU A 195 -9.50 -5.59 -1.90
CA LEU A 195 -10.26 -6.40 -0.94
C LEU A 195 -9.56 -7.72 -0.62
N ARG A 196 -8.90 -8.32 -1.62
CA ARG A 196 -8.16 -9.56 -1.44
C ARG A 196 -6.90 -9.36 -0.60
N LEU A 197 -6.15 -8.28 -0.84
CA LEU A 197 -4.98 -7.91 -0.04
C LEU A 197 -5.38 -7.74 1.44
N VAL A 198 -6.41 -6.92 1.68
CA VAL A 198 -6.92 -6.65 3.03
C VAL A 198 -7.41 -7.91 3.74
N SER A 199 -8.15 -8.77 3.02
CA SER A 199 -8.65 -10.03 3.59
C SER A 199 -7.51 -10.93 4.06
N VAL A 200 -6.51 -11.18 3.22
CA VAL A 200 -5.37 -12.05 3.57
C VAL A 200 -4.57 -11.46 4.72
N VAL A 201 -4.39 -10.12 4.75
CA VAL A 201 -3.73 -9.44 5.86
C VAL A 201 -4.50 -9.63 7.18
N ARG A 202 -5.83 -9.44 7.18
CA ARG A 202 -6.67 -9.68 8.35
C ARG A 202 -6.58 -11.13 8.84
N ASP A 203 -6.54 -12.09 7.90
CA ASP A 203 -6.42 -13.50 8.20
C ASP A 203 -5.09 -13.85 8.86
N LEU A 204 -3.98 -13.35 8.31
CA LEU A 204 -2.64 -13.59 8.88
C LEU A 204 -2.44 -12.91 10.24
N LEU A 205 -3.12 -11.80 10.49
CA LEU A 205 -3.09 -11.10 11.78
C LEU A 205 -4.08 -11.69 12.81
N GLY A 206 -4.79 -12.77 12.48
CA GLY A 206 -5.76 -13.42 13.37
C GLY A 206 -6.99 -12.54 13.67
N GLN A 207 -7.30 -11.57 12.81
CA GLN A 207 -8.41 -10.64 12.98
C GLN A 207 -9.69 -11.07 12.24
N SER A 208 -9.68 -12.22 11.56
CA SER A 208 -10.87 -12.80 10.96
C SER A 208 -11.90 -13.14 12.04
N ALA A 209 -13.16 -12.76 11.82
CA ALA A 209 -14.25 -13.00 12.76
C ALA A 209 -14.52 -14.49 13.09
N TYR A 210 -13.84 -15.42 12.39
CA TYR A 210 -14.05 -16.87 12.51
C TYR A 210 -13.16 -17.59 13.54
N LEU A 211 -12.07 -16.98 14.05
CA LEU A 211 -11.18 -17.67 15.00
C LEU A 211 -11.47 -17.37 16.49
N ARG A 212 -12.53 -16.61 16.80
CA ARG A 212 -12.98 -16.35 18.18
C ARG A 212 -14.12 -17.26 18.65
N SER A 213 -14.64 -18.15 17.81
CA SER A 213 -15.78 -19.02 18.17
C SER A 213 -15.40 -20.34 18.82
N ASP A 214 -14.14 -20.76 18.79
CA ASP A 214 -13.79 -22.15 19.15
C ASP A 214 -13.17 -22.33 20.55
N SER A 215 -12.98 -21.24 21.32
CA SER A 215 -12.41 -21.31 22.69
C SER A 215 -13.44 -21.22 23.83
N VAL A 216 -14.74 -21.38 23.58
CA VAL A 216 -15.77 -21.41 24.65
C VAL A 216 -16.45 -22.78 24.80
N ALA A 217 -16.10 -23.77 23.96
CA ALA A 217 -16.71 -25.11 24.03
C ALA A 217 -15.80 -26.17 24.66
N GLU A 218 -15.04 -25.84 25.71
CA GLU A 218 -14.35 -26.86 26.51
C GLU A 218 -14.05 -26.38 27.93
N ALA A 219 -15.09 -26.06 28.71
CA ALA A 219 -15.00 -26.04 30.18
C ALA A 219 -16.40 -26.01 30.81
N SER A 220 -16.92 -27.18 31.20
CA SER A 220 -17.51 -27.43 32.54
C SER A 220 -18.26 -28.78 32.59
N PRO A 221 -18.40 -29.35 33.80
CA PRO A 221 -18.13 -30.76 34.10
C PRO A 221 -19.29 -31.72 33.92
#